data_AF-A0A956UXZ5-F1
#
_entry.id   AF-A0A956UXZ5-F1
#
_cell.length_a   1.000
_cell.length_b   1.000
_cell.length_c   1.000
_cell.angle_alpha   90.00
_cell.angle_beta   90.00
_cell.angle_gamma   90.00
#
_symmetry.space_group_name_H-M   'P 1'
#
loop_
_entity.id
_entity.type
_entity.pdbx_description
1 polymer ?
#
loop_
_entity_poly.entity_id
_entity_poly.type
_entity_poly.pdbx_seq_one_letter_code
_entity_poly.pdbx_strand_id
1 'polypeptide(L)'
;MSATSRLPETPHDLPYDRAKVDALLERVRTGEKVRLIDELLACVDWRSAFGTDDGEPVDLEHISKLIAYYREKFADIGPIYMAELLSTEFMTEQRARGDVVFSDALLELGRTNPALWSEIRLFFRKKEMATAMLLLAHEDLTDEEVEARQMAWEPES
;
A
#
# COMPACT_ATOMS: atom_id res chain seq x y z
N MET A 1 6.01 28.32 18.79
CA MET A 1 6.74 27.59 17.72
C MET A 1 5.69 26.80 16.96
N SER A 2 5.30 27.27 15.77
CA SER A 2 4.21 26.65 14.99
C SER A 2 4.74 25.37 14.35
N ALA A 3 4.12 24.23 14.66
CA ALA A 3 4.43 22.98 14.00
C ALA A 3 3.98 23.11 12.54
N THR A 4 4.94 23.27 11.63
CA THR A 4 4.73 23.01 10.20
C THR A 4 4.34 21.54 10.07
N SER A 5 3.04 21.24 10.14
CA SER A 5 2.50 19.96 9.72
C SER A 5 2.78 19.85 8.21
N ARG A 6 3.89 19.21 7.84
CA ARG A 6 4.17 18.95 6.43
C ARG A 6 3.09 17.99 5.94
N LEU A 7 2.45 18.37 4.84
CA LEU A 7 1.57 17.46 4.11
C LEU A 7 2.32 16.14 3.85
N PRO A 8 1.65 14.98 3.97
CA PRO A 8 2.22 13.69 3.58
C PRO A 8 2.94 13.76 2.22
N GLU A 9 4.17 13.24 2.19
CA GLU A 9 5.02 13.30 0.99
C GLU A 9 4.97 12.01 0.18
N THR A 10 4.69 10.89 0.83
CA THR A 10 4.61 9.58 0.21
C THR A 10 3.31 8.88 0.59
N PRO A 11 2.88 7.82 -0.13
CA PRO A 11 1.63 7.13 0.23
C PRO A 11 1.64 6.52 1.62
N HIS A 12 2.79 6.10 2.16
CA HIS A 12 2.87 5.51 3.49
C HIS A 12 2.73 6.53 4.62
N ASP A 13 2.87 7.82 4.32
CA ASP A 13 2.64 8.90 5.28
C ASP A 13 1.16 9.27 5.41
N LEU A 14 0.30 8.75 4.51
CA LEU A 14 -1.13 9.03 4.57
C LEU A 14 -1.80 8.29 5.74
N PRO A 15 -2.74 8.94 6.43
CA PRO A 15 -3.46 8.36 7.56
C PRO A 15 -4.63 7.50 7.06
N TYR A 16 -4.44 6.19 7.01
CA TYR A 16 -5.48 5.28 6.52
C TYR A 16 -6.52 4.93 7.59
N ASP A 17 -7.79 4.96 7.20
CA ASP A 17 -8.90 4.32 7.89
C ASP A 17 -8.91 2.82 7.55
N ARG A 18 -8.45 2.02 8.50
CA ARG A 18 -8.31 0.58 8.36
C ARG A 18 -9.64 -0.15 8.18
N ALA A 19 -10.75 0.39 8.68
CA ALA A 19 -12.07 -0.21 8.46
C ALA A 19 -12.48 -0.10 6.98
N LYS A 20 -12.10 0.99 6.30
CA LYS A 20 -12.31 1.13 4.86
C LYS A 20 -11.42 0.18 4.06
N VAL A 21 -10.19 -0.06 4.50
CA VAL A 21 -9.28 -1.05 3.87
C VAL A 21 -9.89 -2.44 3.95
N ASP A 22 -10.37 -2.85 5.12
CA ASP A 22 -11.07 -4.13 5.30
C ASP A 22 -12.30 -4.27 4.36
N ALA A 23 -13.14 -3.24 4.29
CA ALA A 23 -14.29 -3.22 3.38
C ALA A 23 -13.89 -3.30 1.89
N LEU A 24 -12.77 -2.70 1.50
CA LEU A 24 -12.22 -2.81 0.16
C LEU A 24 -11.81 -4.25 -0.15
N LEU A 25 -11.13 -4.93 0.77
CA LEU A 25 -10.68 -6.31 0.55
C LEU A 25 -11.88 -7.27 0.41
N GLU A 26 -12.94 -7.05 1.18
CA GLU A 26 -14.19 -7.80 1.03
C GLU A 26 -14.83 -7.61 -0.35
N ARG A 27 -14.91 -6.38 -0.83
CA ARG A 27 -15.36 -6.05 -2.20
C ARG A 27 -14.54 -6.77 -3.27
N VAL A 28 -13.22 -6.65 -3.22
CA VAL A 28 -12.30 -7.31 -4.17
C VAL A 28 -12.42 -8.84 -4.11
N ARG A 29 -12.60 -9.41 -2.92
CA ARG A 29 -12.83 -10.86 -2.73
C ARG A 29 -14.09 -11.36 -3.43
N THR A 30 -15.11 -10.52 -3.55
CA THR A 30 -16.33 -10.83 -4.32
C THR A 30 -16.18 -10.64 -5.83
N GLY A 31 -14.98 -10.28 -6.31
CA GLY A 31 -14.65 -10.15 -7.73
C GLY A 31 -14.73 -8.72 -8.27
N GLU A 32 -14.94 -7.72 -7.41
CA GLU A 32 -14.95 -6.32 -7.84
C GLU A 32 -13.61 -5.91 -8.47
N LYS A 33 -13.68 -5.25 -9.63
CA LYS A 33 -12.53 -4.68 -10.31
C LYS A 33 -12.39 -3.22 -9.89
N VAL A 34 -11.23 -2.87 -9.36
CA VAL A 34 -10.98 -1.54 -8.79
C VAL A 34 -9.75 -0.90 -9.40
N ARG A 35 -9.68 0.44 -9.33
CA ARG A 35 -8.46 1.19 -9.60
C ARG A 35 -7.77 1.50 -8.27
N LEU A 36 -6.60 0.89 -8.04
CA LEU A 36 -5.95 0.92 -6.73
C LEU A 36 -5.63 2.33 -6.21
N ILE A 37 -5.24 3.28 -7.07
CA ILE A 37 -4.99 4.66 -6.61
C ILE A 37 -6.26 5.32 -6.08
N ASP A 38 -7.42 5.06 -6.67
CA ASP A 38 -8.68 5.65 -6.24
C ASP A 38 -9.14 5.04 -4.91
N GLU A 39 -9.04 3.72 -4.78
CA GLU A 39 -9.39 3.03 -3.53
C GLU A 39 -8.42 3.37 -2.40
N LEU A 40 -7.12 3.46 -2.69
CA LEU A 40 -6.11 3.90 -1.73
C LEU A 40 -6.48 5.26 -1.12
N LEU A 41 -6.83 6.24 -1.97
CA LEU A 41 -7.21 7.58 -1.52
C LEU A 41 -8.59 7.61 -0.85
N ALA A 42 -9.49 6.69 -1.22
CA ALA A 42 -10.78 6.53 -0.54
C ALA A 42 -10.61 5.97 0.89
N CYS A 43 -9.59 5.14 1.12
CA CYS A 43 -9.23 4.60 2.43
C CYS A 43 -8.61 5.63 3.37
N VAL A 44 -8.22 6.82 2.92
CA VAL A 44 -7.63 7.85 3.80
C VAL A 44 -8.68 8.45 4.74
N ASP A 45 -8.29 8.69 5.99
CA ASP A 45 -9.06 9.45 6.98
C ASP A 45 -8.79 10.96 6.83
N TRP A 46 -9.34 11.54 5.77
CA TRP A 46 -9.13 12.96 5.47
C TRP A 46 -9.65 13.91 6.56
N ARG A 47 -10.78 13.56 7.21
CA ARG A 47 -11.46 14.45 8.14
C ARG A 47 -10.78 14.52 9.49
N SER A 48 -10.24 13.41 9.98
CA SER A 48 -9.56 13.41 11.28
C SER A 48 -8.12 13.89 11.18
N ALA A 49 -7.49 13.76 10.00
CA ALA A 49 -6.07 14.05 9.87
C ALA A 49 -5.72 15.42 9.29
N PHE A 50 -6.66 16.08 8.60
CA PHE A 50 -6.43 17.39 8.00
C PHE A 50 -7.39 18.42 8.57
N GLY A 51 -6.85 19.61 8.84
CA GLY A 51 -7.59 20.82 9.18
C GLY A 51 -7.23 21.93 8.21
N THR A 52 -8.09 22.95 8.13
CA THR A 52 -7.78 24.21 7.45
C THR A 52 -6.74 25.00 8.24
N ASP A 53 -6.15 26.02 7.61
CA ASP A 53 -5.18 26.91 8.27
C ASP A 53 -5.79 27.65 9.47
N ASP A 54 -7.12 27.83 9.47
CA ASP A 54 -7.89 28.44 10.55
C ASP A 54 -8.24 27.44 11.68
N GLY A 55 -7.84 26.17 11.55
CA GLY A 55 -8.10 25.10 12.52
C GLY A 55 -9.47 24.45 12.39
N GLU A 56 -10.27 24.85 11.41
CA GLU A 56 -11.57 24.24 11.12
C GLU A 56 -11.41 22.89 10.40
N PRO A 57 -12.33 21.92 10.61
CA PRO A 57 -12.32 20.65 9.89
C PRO A 57 -12.38 20.85 8.38
N VAL A 58 -11.68 19.99 7.62
CA VAL A 58 -11.79 20.01 6.16
C VAL A 58 -13.19 19.59 5.70
N ASP A 59 -13.79 20.40 4.83
CA ASP A 59 -15.07 20.09 4.19
C ASP A 59 -14.89 19.19 2.95
N LEU A 60 -16.00 18.85 2.29
CA LEU A 60 -15.99 17.98 1.10
C LEU A 60 -15.25 18.59 -0.09
N GLU A 61 -15.23 19.91 -0.23
CA GLU A 61 -14.52 20.59 -1.32
C GLU A 61 -13.01 20.47 -1.10
N HIS A 62 -12.54 20.73 0.12
CA HIS A 62 -11.14 20.58 0.51
C HIS A 62 -10.67 19.13 0.36
N ILE A 63 -11.47 18.17 0.82
CA ILE A 63 -11.17 16.74 0.67
C ILE A 63 -11.05 16.37 -0.81
N SER A 64 -11.96 16.86 -1.66
CA SER A 64 -11.91 16.59 -3.10
C SER A 64 -10.63 17.15 -3.75
N LYS A 65 -10.20 18.34 -3.32
CA LYS A 65 -8.92 18.94 -3.76
C LYS A 65 -7.71 18.13 -3.27
N LEU A 66 -7.73 17.65 -2.03
CA LEU A 66 -6.68 16.77 -1.49
C LEU A 66 -6.59 15.46 -2.27
N ILE A 67 -7.72 14.82 -2.55
CA ILE A 67 -7.76 13.59 -3.36
C ILE A 67 -7.20 13.86 -4.76
N ALA A 68 -7.60 14.94 -5.41
CA ALA A 68 -7.08 15.30 -6.73
C ALA A 68 -5.56 15.54 -6.70
N TYR A 69 -5.08 16.30 -5.72
CA TYR A 69 -3.67 16.57 -5.49
C TYR A 69 -2.87 15.28 -5.30
N TYR A 70 -3.30 14.39 -4.40
CA TYR A 70 -2.58 13.16 -4.12
C TYR A 70 -2.68 12.13 -5.24
N ARG A 71 -3.77 12.12 -6.00
CA ARG A 71 -3.88 11.30 -7.22
C ARG A 71 -2.83 11.70 -8.25
N GLU A 72 -2.61 12.99 -8.44
CA GLU A 72 -1.56 13.50 -9.34
C GLU A 72 -0.17 13.24 -8.77
N LYS A 73 0.04 13.54 -7.48
CA LYS A 73 1.33 13.36 -6.79
C LYS A 73 1.83 11.92 -6.82
N PHE A 74 0.91 10.95 -6.78
CA PHE A 74 1.24 9.52 -6.75
C PHE A 74 0.95 8.81 -8.07
N ALA A 75 0.82 9.55 -9.17
CA ALA A 75 0.48 8.98 -10.48
C ALA A 75 1.56 8.07 -11.07
N ASP A 76 2.82 8.25 -10.65
CA ASP A 76 3.99 7.46 -11.05
C ASP A 76 4.19 6.21 -10.19
N ILE A 77 3.42 6.04 -9.12
CA ILE A 77 3.51 4.91 -8.22
C ILE A 77 2.79 3.71 -8.83
N GLY A 78 3.50 2.59 -8.93
CA GLY A 78 2.96 1.37 -9.50
C GLY A 78 1.84 0.74 -8.64
N PRO A 79 0.86 0.05 -9.26
CA PRO A 79 -0.28 -0.57 -8.58
C PRO A 79 0.15 -1.57 -7.49
N ILE A 80 1.28 -2.22 -7.70
CA ILE A 80 1.94 -3.11 -6.76
C ILE A 80 2.22 -2.47 -5.41
N TYR A 81 2.82 -1.28 -5.43
CA TYR A 81 3.21 -0.63 -4.19
C TYR A 81 1.97 -0.24 -3.39
N MET A 82 0.91 0.17 -4.09
CA MET A 82 -0.39 0.48 -3.49
C MET A 82 -1.04 -0.76 -2.89
N ALA A 83 -0.98 -1.91 -3.59
CA ALA A 83 -1.48 -3.18 -3.08
C ALA A 83 -0.74 -3.64 -1.82
N GLU A 84 0.59 -3.49 -1.78
CA GLU A 84 1.42 -3.78 -0.60
C GLU A 84 1.10 -2.87 0.60
N LEU A 85 0.79 -1.60 0.33
CA LEU A 85 0.39 -0.69 1.40
C LEU A 85 -0.98 -1.07 1.97
N LEU A 86 -1.96 -1.35 1.11
CA LEU A 86 -3.30 -1.78 1.52
C LEU A 86 -3.24 -3.13 2.25
N SER A 87 -2.40 -4.07 1.82
CA SER A 87 -2.22 -5.35 2.50
C SER A 87 -1.61 -5.16 3.90
N THR A 88 -0.67 -4.23 4.06
CA THR A 88 -0.07 -3.88 5.36
C THR A 88 -1.11 -3.32 6.33
N GLU A 89 -1.94 -2.39 5.88
CA GLU A 89 -3.00 -1.80 6.72
C GLU A 89 -4.07 -2.85 7.07
N PHE A 90 -4.45 -3.70 6.11
CA PHE A 90 -5.35 -4.83 6.36
C PHE A 90 -4.79 -5.78 7.42
N MET A 91 -3.54 -6.22 7.29
CA MET A 91 -2.92 -7.12 8.28
C MET A 91 -2.80 -6.47 9.66
N THR A 92 -2.59 -5.15 9.70
CA THR A 92 -2.58 -4.39 10.96
C THR A 92 -3.96 -4.38 11.62
N GLU A 93 -5.02 -4.23 10.84
CA GLU A 93 -6.40 -4.31 11.33
C GLU A 93 -6.77 -5.71 11.82
N GLN A 94 -6.44 -6.75 11.05
CA GLN A 94 -6.66 -8.14 11.45
C GLN A 94 -5.93 -8.48 12.76
N ARG A 95 -4.74 -7.90 12.96
CA ARG A 95 -4.02 -8.02 14.23
C ARG A 95 -4.74 -7.31 15.38
N ALA A 96 -5.29 -6.12 15.14
CA ALA A 96 -5.98 -5.32 16.14
C ALA A 96 -7.30 -5.97 16.60
N ARG A 97 -8.04 -6.59 15.67
CA ARG A 97 -9.29 -7.31 15.94
C ARG A 97 -9.09 -8.68 16.59
N GLY A 98 -7.86 -9.22 16.51
CA GLY A 98 -7.52 -10.52 17.07
C GLY A 98 -7.73 -11.71 16.11
N ASP A 99 -8.06 -11.45 14.85
CA ASP A 99 -8.14 -12.49 13.81
C ASP A 99 -6.75 -13.06 13.48
N VAL A 100 -5.73 -12.20 13.57
CA VAL A 100 -4.32 -12.61 13.58
C VAL A 100 -3.81 -12.48 15.01
N VAL A 101 -3.38 -13.60 15.60
CA VAL A 101 -2.80 -13.60 16.95
C VAL A 101 -1.33 -13.95 16.86
N PHE A 102 -0.48 -13.04 17.35
CA PHE A 102 0.93 -13.32 17.56
C PHE A 102 1.12 -14.04 18.90
N SER A 103 2.01 -15.02 18.93
CA SER A 103 2.39 -15.69 20.17
C SER A 103 3.04 -14.69 21.14
N ASP A 104 2.95 -14.98 22.43
CA ASP A 104 3.57 -14.16 23.47
C ASP A 104 5.08 -14.00 23.23
N ALA A 105 5.75 -15.07 22.77
CA ALA A 105 7.16 -15.04 22.40
C ALA A 105 7.46 -14.04 21.27
N LEU A 106 6.59 -13.96 20.26
CA LEU A 106 6.75 -13.01 19.15
C LEU A 106 6.50 -11.56 19.60
N LEU A 107 5.51 -11.35 20.46
CA LEU A 107 5.23 -10.04 21.06
C LEU A 107 6.35 -9.58 21.99
N GLU A 108 6.97 -10.50 22.71
CA GLU A 108 8.11 -10.21 23.56
C GLU A 108 9.36 -9.88 22.73
N LEU A 109 9.59 -10.59 21.62
CA LEU A 109 10.66 -10.27 20.67
C LEU A 109 10.56 -8.82 20.17
N GLY A 110 9.37 -8.40 19.74
CA GLY A 110 9.14 -7.04 19.24
C GLY A 110 9.41 -5.95 20.29
N ARG A 111 9.22 -6.26 21.58
CA ARG A 111 9.45 -5.34 22.71
C ARG A 111 10.90 -5.31 23.16
N THR A 112 11.53 -6.48 23.27
CA THR A 112 12.87 -6.65 23.85
C THR A 112 14.00 -6.54 22.83
N ASN A 113 13.73 -6.85 21.56
CA ASN A 113 14.71 -6.77 20.48
C ASN A 113 14.13 -6.13 19.21
N PRO A 114 13.89 -4.80 19.25
CA PRO A 114 13.29 -4.07 18.13
C PRO A 114 14.17 -4.06 16.86
N ALA A 115 15.49 -4.21 17.00
CA ALA A 115 16.41 -4.31 15.87
C ALA A 115 16.17 -5.62 15.09
N LEU A 116 16.19 -6.76 15.78
CA LEU A 116 15.90 -8.06 15.17
C LEU A 116 14.48 -8.11 14.59
N TRP A 117 13.49 -7.52 15.28
CA TRP A 117 12.15 -7.37 14.74
C TRP A 117 12.11 -6.58 13.42
N SER A 118 12.91 -5.52 13.33
CA SER A 118 13.02 -4.69 12.12
C SER A 118 13.66 -5.46 10.96
N GLU A 119 14.64 -6.32 11.22
CA GLU A 119 15.25 -7.20 10.21
C GLU A 119 14.23 -8.18 9.62
N ILE A 120 13.44 -8.83 10.48
CA ILE A 120 12.36 -9.74 10.03
C ILE A 120 11.35 -8.99 9.15
N ARG A 121 10.91 -7.80 9.58
CA ARG A 121 10.00 -6.97 8.78
C ARG A 121 10.61 -6.52 7.45
N LEU A 122 11.92 -6.27 7.41
CA LEU A 122 12.61 -5.91 6.18
C LEU A 122 12.64 -7.09 5.20
N PHE A 123 12.88 -8.31 5.69
CA PHE A 123 12.86 -9.52 4.86
C PHE A 123 11.50 -9.71 4.16
N PHE A 124 10.39 -9.65 4.91
CA PHE A 124 9.05 -9.80 4.33
C PHE A 124 8.75 -8.71 3.30
N ARG A 125 9.06 -7.44 3.61
CA ARG A 125 8.89 -6.33 2.66
C ARG A 125 9.69 -6.52 1.37
N LYS A 126 10.91 -7.04 1.45
CA LYS A 126 11.74 -7.34 0.26
C LYS A 126 11.16 -8.49 -0.55
N LYS A 127 10.65 -9.54 0.11
CA LYS A 127 9.99 -10.66 -0.54
C LYS A 127 8.72 -10.20 -1.27
N GLU A 128 7.87 -9.44 -0.60
CA GLU A 128 6.65 -8.82 -1.15
C GLU A 128 6.94 -8.00 -2.40
N MET A 129 7.88 -7.05 -2.29
CA MET A 129 8.32 -6.24 -3.42
C MET A 129 8.82 -7.08 -4.60
N ALA A 130 9.62 -8.12 -4.34
CA ALA A 130 10.11 -9.02 -5.39
C ALA A 130 8.98 -9.81 -6.06
N THR A 131 8.06 -10.39 -5.27
CA THR A 131 6.88 -11.10 -5.79
C THR A 131 6.06 -10.20 -6.69
N ALA A 132 5.82 -8.97 -6.24
CA ALA A 132 5.13 -7.99 -7.03
C ALA A 132 5.87 -7.63 -8.33
N MET A 133 7.18 -7.32 -8.27
CA MET A 133 7.97 -7.04 -9.48
C MET A 133 7.86 -8.17 -10.50
N LEU A 134 7.89 -9.42 -10.04
CA LEU A 134 7.71 -10.59 -10.90
C LEU A 134 6.30 -10.67 -11.48
N LEU A 135 5.25 -10.37 -10.70
CA LEU A 135 3.87 -10.31 -11.20
C LEU A 135 3.68 -9.20 -12.25
N LEU A 136 4.39 -8.07 -12.13
CA LEU A 136 4.34 -7.01 -13.14
C LEU A 136 5.04 -7.40 -14.44
N ALA A 137 6.19 -8.07 -14.31
CA ALA A 137 6.97 -8.54 -15.44
C ALA A 137 6.36 -9.80 -16.09
N HIS A 138 5.41 -10.46 -15.41
CA HIS A 138 4.73 -11.62 -15.94
C HIS A 138 3.80 -11.20 -17.07
N GLU A 139 4.22 -11.55 -18.28
CA GLU A 139 3.38 -11.54 -19.47
C GLU A 139 2.86 -12.96 -19.70
N ASP A 140 1.58 -13.09 -20.02
CA ASP A 140 0.99 -14.37 -20.42
C ASP A 140 1.33 -14.61 -21.90
N LEU A 141 2.57 -15.05 -22.13
CA LEU A 141 3.11 -15.33 -23.45
C LEU A 141 2.69 -16.71 -23.92
N THR A 142 2.36 -16.81 -25.20
CA THR A 142 2.24 -18.10 -25.89
C THR A 142 3.61 -18.75 -26.05
N ASP A 143 3.64 -20.08 -26.17
CA ASP A 143 4.88 -20.83 -26.43
C ASP A 143 5.62 -20.29 -27.69
N GLU A 144 4.87 -19.90 -28.73
CA GLU A 144 5.42 -19.30 -29.96
C GLU A 144 6.11 -17.94 -29.68
N GLU A 145 5.54 -17.09 -28.83
CA GLU A 145 6.15 -15.81 -28.44
C GLU A 145 7.40 -16.00 -27.58
N VAL A 146 7.41 -17.04 -26.73
CA VAL A 146 8.59 -17.42 -25.94
C VAL A 146 9.72 -17.90 -26.86
N GLU A 147 9.44 -18.80 -27.79
CA GLU A 147 10.42 -19.31 -28.76
C GLU A 147 10.98 -18.19 -29.65
N ALA A 148 10.13 -17.29 -30.15
CA ALA A 148 10.55 -16.15 -30.95
C ALA A 148 11.49 -15.20 -30.19
N ARG A 149 11.22 -14.95 -28.89
CA ARG A 149 12.08 -14.13 -28.04
C ARG A 149 13.42 -14.80 -27.71
N GLN A 150 13.43 -16.12 -27.52
CA GLN A 150 14.65 -16.89 -27.30
C GLN A 150 15.55 -16.90 -28.54
N MET A 151 14.98 -17.08 -29.74
CA MET A 151 15.72 -17.00 -31.00
C MET A 151 16.24 -15.60 -31.30
N ALA A 152 15.56 -14.54 -30.87
CA ALA A 152 16.06 -13.16 -30.99
C ALA A 152 17.20 -12.84 -30.01
N TRP A 153 17.35 -13.63 -28.94
CA TRP A 153 18.38 -13.43 -27.90
C TRP A 153 19.67 -14.19 -28.19
N GLU A 154 19.64 -15.24 -29.01
CA GLU A 154 20.88 -15.88 -29.50
C GLU A 154 21.54 -14.95 -30.54
N PRO A 155 22.65 -14.26 -30.19
CA PRO A 155 23.40 -13.57 -31.22
C PRO A 155 24.02 -14.64 -32.12
N GLU A 156 24.01 -14.43 -33.44
CA GLU A 156 24.76 -15.28 -34.38
C GLU A 156 26.18 -15.49 -33.84
N SER A 157 26.44 -16.73 -33.41
CA SER A 157 27.72 -17.19 -32.86
C SER A 157 28.82 -17.23 -33.91
#